data_AF-A0A6G4X4P5-F1
#
_entry.id   AF-A0A6G4X4P5-F1
#
_cell.length_a   1.000
_cell.length_b   1.000
_cell.length_c   1.000
_cell.angle_alpha   90.00
_cell.angle_beta   90.00
_cell.angle_gamma   90.00
#
_symmetry.space_group_name_H-M   'P 1'
#
loop_
_entity.id
_entity.type
_entity.pdbx_description
1 polymer ?
#
loop_
_entity_poly.entity_id
_entity_poly.type
_entity_poly.pdbx_seq_one_letter_code
_entity_poly.pdbx_strand_id
1 'polypeptide(L)'
;VGEAGGLGTPEAVAAAFAMGADFVLTGSVNQCTVEAGTSDAVKDRLQRATTEDTALAPAGDLFEIGARVQVLRRGLFFPARANRLYELYRSHHSLEDLDRETAEQIQRSYLGRTFAQVWEETSRYLSRTDPAALQAAEEDPRRRMALVFRWYFVHSARLAAAGSTERPLDYQVACGPAMGALNSLLKGTEREDWRARHVDDLAELLMSGAARVLQTRLREVARC
;
A
#
# COMPACT_ATOMS: atom_id res chain seq x y z
N VAL A 1 -5.48 18.27 18.50
CA VAL A 1 -5.05 16.92 18.05
C VAL A 1 -5.98 16.46 16.94
N GLY A 2 -5.46 15.91 15.85
CA GLY A 2 -6.27 15.40 14.73
C GLY A 2 -6.26 13.88 14.63
N GLU A 3 -7.15 13.31 13.81
CA GLU A 3 -7.29 11.86 13.59
C GLU A 3 -7.11 11.47 12.11
N ALA A 4 -6.51 10.30 11.87
CA ALA A 4 -6.29 9.77 10.54
C ALA A 4 -6.40 8.23 10.53
N GLY A 5 -6.76 7.66 9.37
CA GLY A 5 -6.87 6.22 9.18
C GLY A 5 -8.29 5.69 9.36
N GLY A 6 -8.74 4.81 8.46
CA GLY A 6 -10.11 4.26 8.49
C GLY A 6 -11.22 5.25 8.06
N LEU A 7 -10.90 6.50 7.76
CA LEU A 7 -11.85 7.56 7.43
C LEU A 7 -12.30 7.50 5.96
N GLY A 8 -13.20 6.56 5.66
CA GLY A 8 -13.76 6.33 4.32
C GLY A 8 -15.23 6.71 4.14
N THR A 9 -15.95 7.05 5.22
CA THR A 9 -17.38 7.38 5.18
C THR A 9 -17.71 8.56 6.09
N PRO A 10 -18.85 9.25 5.85
CA PRO A 10 -19.38 10.25 6.76
C PRO A 10 -19.48 9.82 8.22
N GLU A 11 -19.89 8.57 8.48
CA GLU A 11 -20.02 8.03 9.83
C GLU A 11 -18.67 7.88 10.52
N ALA A 12 -17.65 7.41 9.81
CA ALA A 12 -16.29 7.29 10.36
C ALA A 12 -15.72 8.68 10.70
N VAL A 13 -15.93 9.67 9.84
CA VAL A 13 -15.50 11.05 10.07
C VAL A 13 -16.29 11.69 11.23
N ALA A 14 -17.60 11.47 11.30
CA ALA A 14 -18.43 11.92 12.43
C ALA A 14 -17.97 11.32 13.76
N ALA A 15 -17.64 10.04 13.78
CA ALA A 15 -17.12 9.37 14.97
C ALA A 15 -15.80 9.98 15.44
N ALA A 16 -14.87 10.27 14.53
CA ALA A 16 -13.61 10.95 14.85
C ALA A 16 -13.85 12.31 15.54
N PHE A 17 -14.72 13.14 14.99
CA PHE A 17 -15.09 14.42 15.61
C PHE A 17 -15.78 14.24 16.96
N ALA A 18 -16.67 13.25 17.09
CA ALA A 18 -17.33 12.95 18.37
C ALA A 18 -16.35 12.49 19.46
N MET A 19 -15.23 11.85 19.07
CA MET A 19 -14.14 11.48 19.98
C MET A 19 -13.18 12.64 20.30
N GLY A 20 -13.42 13.83 19.76
CA GLY A 20 -12.67 15.04 20.07
C GLY A 20 -11.53 15.36 19.08
N ALA A 21 -11.55 14.82 17.86
CA ALA A 21 -10.62 15.25 16.83
C ALA A 21 -10.89 16.71 16.43
N ASP A 22 -9.85 17.55 16.41
CA ASP A 22 -9.95 18.95 15.94
C ASP A 22 -9.99 19.02 14.41
N PHE A 23 -9.38 18.05 13.75
CA PHE A 23 -9.36 17.89 12.30
C PHE A 23 -9.14 16.42 11.93
N VAL A 24 -9.48 16.07 10.69
CA VAL A 24 -9.30 14.73 10.16
C VAL A 24 -8.41 14.72 8.92
N LEU A 25 -7.72 13.61 8.68
CA LEU A 25 -6.91 13.39 7.48
C LEU A 25 -7.32 12.09 6.79
N THR A 26 -7.59 12.19 5.49
CA THR A 26 -7.87 11.05 4.62
C THR A 26 -6.63 10.69 3.80
N GLY A 27 -6.53 9.41 3.41
CA GLY A 27 -5.39 8.89 2.66
C GLY A 27 -5.84 7.99 1.52
N SER A 28 -6.23 6.75 1.85
CA SER A 28 -6.57 5.74 0.83
C SER A 28 -7.59 6.24 -0.18
N VAL A 29 -8.67 6.88 0.28
CA VAL A 29 -9.73 7.42 -0.59
C VAL A 29 -9.22 8.41 -1.64
N ASN A 30 -8.23 9.24 -1.30
CA ASN A 30 -7.67 10.24 -2.20
C ASN A 30 -6.86 9.61 -3.33
N GLN A 31 -6.40 8.37 -3.19
CA GLN A 31 -5.61 7.69 -4.22
C GLN A 31 -6.45 7.22 -5.41
N CYS A 32 -7.78 7.10 -5.23
CA CYS A 32 -8.72 6.70 -6.28
C CYS A 32 -9.52 7.92 -6.78
N THR A 33 -8.80 8.99 -7.12
CA THR A 33 -9.36 10.21 -7.74
C THR A 33 -8.58 10.55 -9.00
N VAL A 34 -9.12 11.44 -9.83
CA VAL A 34 -8.45 11.86 -11.06
C VAL A 34 -7.13 12.59 -10.80
N GLU A 35 -7.02 13.33 -9.69
CA GLU A 35 -5.83 14.10 -9.31
C GLU A 35 -4.67 13.23 -8.80
N ALA A 36 -4.96 12.01 -8.35
CA ALA A 36 -3.94 11.15 -7.76
C ALA A 36 -2.84 10.77 -8.77
N GLY A 37 -1.58 11.01 -8.40
CA GLY A 37 -0.37 10.70 -9.18
C GLY A 37 -0.01 9.22 -9.23
N THR A 38 -0.93 8.37 -9.67
CA THR A 38 -0.74 6.93 -9.90
C THR A 38 -1.39 6.52 -11.22
N SER A 39 -1.05 5.35 -11.74
CA SER A 39 -1.62 4.86 -13.00
C SER A 39 -3.13 4.59 -12.94
N ASP A 40 -3.79 4.75 -14.08
CA ASP A 40 -5.19 4.35 -14.28
C ASP A 40 -5.43 2.88 -13.91
N ALA A 41 -4.48 2.00 -14.22
CA ALA A 41 -4.57 0.58 -13.88
C ALA A 41 -4.65 0.32 -12.36
N VAL A 42 -4.02 1.18 -11.55
CA VAL A 42 -4.16 1.16 -10.07
C VAL A 42 -5.53 1.71 -9.66
N LYS A 43 -5.96 2.84 -10.23
CA LYS A 43 -7.28 3.43 -9.92
C LYS A 43 -8.44 2.49 -10.28
N ASP A 44 -8.34 1.79 -11.41
CA ASP A 44 -9.29 0.76 -11.85
C ASP A 44 -9.39 -0.42 -10.87
N ARG A 45 -8.32 -0.71 -10.13
CA ARG A 45 -8.32 -1.73 -9.06
C ARG A 45 -8.90 -1.17 -7.77
N LEU A 46 -8.48 0.04 -7.38
CA LEU A 46 -8.92 0.69 -6.16
C LEU A 46 -10.45 0.89 -6.13
N GLN A 47 -11.06 1.28 -7.25
CA GLN A 47 -12.52 1.49 -7.31
C GLN A 47 -13.34 0.22 -7.08
N ARG A 48 -12.72 -0.97 -7.22
CA ARG A 48 -13.36 -2.29 -7.05
C ARG A 48 -13.03 -2.94 -5.70
N ALA A 49 -12.21 -2.30 -4.88
CA ALA A 49 -11.81 -2.84 -3.59
C ALA A 49 -12.99 -2.84 -2.61
N THR A 50 -13.11 -3.90 -1.82
CA THR A 50 -13.96 -3.96 -0.63
C THR A 50 -13.13 -3.73 0.64
N THR A 51 -13.79 -3.65 1.79
CA THR A 51 -13.12 -3.54 3.10
C THR A 51 -12.22 -4.75 3.41
N GLU A 52 -12.52 -5.93 2.83
CA GLU A 52 -11.80 -7.19 3.01
C GLU A 52 -10.65 -7.39 1.99
N ASP A 53 -10.50 -6.46 1.06
CA ASP A 53 -9.57 -6.56 -0.06
C ASP A 53 -8.18 -5.98 0.24
N THR A 54 -7.84 -5.83 1.52
CA THR A 54 -6.54 -5.32 1.98
C THR A 54 -5.81 -6.36 2.82
N ALA A 55 -4.48 -6.22 2.94
CA ALA A 55 -3.64 -7.08 3.75
C ALA A 55 -2.45 -6.30 4.33
N LEU A 56 -1.84 -6.85 5.37
CA LEU A 56 -0.56 -6.36 5.87
C LEU A 56 0.60 -6.96 5.07
N ALA A 57 1.55 -6.11 4.69
CA ALA A 57 2.81 -6.50 4.08
C ALA A 57 3.98 -5.78 4.79
N PRO A 58 5.21 -6.29 4.70
CA PRO A 58 6.38 -5.58 5.21
C PRO A 58 6.52 -4.18 4.57
N ALA A 59 7.00 -3.22 5.33
CA ALA A 59 7.41 -1.91 4.80
C ALA A 59 8.83 -2.05 4.21
N GLY A 60 9.04 -1.63 2.96
CA GLY A 60 10.33 -1.84 2.28
C GLY A 60 11.48 -0.96 2.80
N ASP A 61 11.17 0.17 3.40
CA ASP A 61 12.10 1.09 4.05
C ASP A 61 12.54 0.62 5.45
N LEU A 62 11.65 -0.07 6.16
CA LEU A 62 11.84 -0.61 7.51
C LEU A 62 11.73 -2.14 7.51
N PHE A 63 12.21 -2.78 6.44
CA PHE A 63 12.05 -4.21 6.16
C PHE A 63 12.71 -5.06 7.25
N GLU A 64 13.94 -4.71 7.62
CA GLU A 64 14.76 -5.47 8.55
C GLU A 64 14.19 -5.50 9.97
N ILE A 65 13.49 -4.43 10.38
CA ILE A 65 12.86 -4.32 11.71
C ILE A 65 11.41 -4.84 11.73
N GLY A 66 10.89 -5.31 10.59
CA GLY A 66 9.58 -5.96 10.51
C GLY A 66 8.38 -5.01 10.61
N ALA A 67 8.57 -3.72 10.28
CA ALA A 67 7.45 -2.80 10.17
C ALA A 67 6.46 -3.29 9.10
N ARG A 68 5.17 -3.04 9.31
CA ARG A 68 4.11 -3.49 8.41
C ARG A 68 3.27 -2.31 7.94
N VAL A 69 2.83 -2.38 6.69
CA VAL A 69 1.94 -1.42 6.04
C VAL A 69 0.74 -2.14 5.44
N GLN A 70 -0.36 -1.40 5.28
CA GLN A 70 -1.57 -1.94 4.66
C GLN A 70 -1.54 -1.70 3.15
N VAL A 71 -1.82 -2.76 2.39
CA VAL A 71 -1.76 -2.78 0.93
C VAL A 71 -3.00 -3.46 0.34
N LEU A 72 -3.32 -3.14 -0.91
CA LEU A 72 -4.35 -3.83 -1.67
C LEU A 72 -3.95 -5.29 -1.91
N ARG A 73 -4.85 -6.22 -1.63
CA ARG A 73 -4.70 -7.67 -1.82
C ARG A 73 -5.41 -8.18 -3.05
N ARG A 74 -6.61 -7.68 -3.34
CA ARG A 74 -7.46 -8.25 -4.39
C ARG A 74 -6.78 -8.25 -5.75
N GLY A 75 -6.66 -9.44 -6.33
CA GLY A 75 -6.08 -9.63 -7.66
C GLY A 75 -4.60 -9.28 -7.75
N LEU A 76 -3.86 -9.24 -6.62
CA LEU A 76 -2.44 -8.95 -6.56
C LEU A 76 -1.69 -10.04 -5.80
N PHE A 77 -0.51 -10.42 -6.30
CA PHE A 77 0.40 -11.35 -5.62
C PHE A 77 1.37 -10.64 -4.67
N PHE A 78 1.53 -9.31 -4.80
CA PHE A 78 2.48 -8.54 -4.02
C PHE A 78 2.42 -8.83 -2.51
N PRO A 79 1.27 -8.81 -1.81
CA PRO A 79 1.27 -8.99 -0.36
C PRO A 79 1.78 -10.37 0.05
N ALA A 80 1.39 -11.44 -0.66
CA ALA A 80 1.85 -12.79 -0.37
C ALA A 80 3.36 -12.93 -0.64
N ARG A 81 3.84 -12.42 -1.78
CA ARG A 81 5.26 -12.45 -2.15
C ARG A 81 6.13 -11.64 -1.18
N ALA A 82 5.69 -10.44 -0.81
CA ALA A 82 6.40 -9.58 0.13
C ALA A 82 6.52 -10.22 1.53
N ASN A 83 5.44 -10.80 2.04
CA ASN A 83 5.50 -11.53 3.32
C ASN A 83 6.42 -12.75 3.21
N ARG A 84 6.38 -13.50 2.11
CA ARG A 84 7.29 -14.64 1.89
C ARG A 84 8.76 -14.23 1.88
N LEU A 85 9.12 -13.13 1.21
CA LEU A 85 10.49 -12.61 1.23
C LEU A 85 10.94 -12.25 2.66
N TYR A 86 10.05 -11.65 3.46
CA TYR A 86 10.36 -11.33 4.84
C TYR A 86 10.52 -12.57 5.73
N GLU A 87 9.66 -13.57 5.56
CA GLU A 87 9.81 -14.87 6.25
C GLU A 87 11.17 -15.50 5.96
N LEU A 88 11.58 -15.50 4.69
CA LEU A 88 12.87 -16.06 4.28
C LEU A 88 14.05 -15.28 4.86
N TYR A 89 13.98 -13.95 4.87
CA TYR A 89 14.98 -13.10 5.52
C TYR A 89 15.10 -13.36 7.04
N ARG A 90 14.00 -13.75 7.69
CA ARG A 90 14.02 -14.09 9.12
C ARG A 90 14.62 -15.47 9.39
N SER A 91 14.45 -16.41 8.48
CA SER A 91 14.85 -17.82 8.68
C SER A 91 16.21 -18.19 8.08
N HIS A 92 16.80 -17.33 7.25
CA HIS A 92 18.09 -17.57 6.58
C HIS A 92 19.07 -16.42 6.81
N HIS A 93 20.37 -16.70 6.69
CA HIS A 93 21.44 -15.72 6.91
C HIS A 93 22.03 -15.20 5.58
N SER A 94 21.75 -15.86 4.46
CA SER A 94 22.23 -15.45 3.13
C SER A 94 21.26 -15.89 2.03
N LEU A 95 21.49 -15.40 0.80
CA LEU A 95 20.77 -15.89 -0.39
C LEU A 95 21.21 -17.31 -0.75
N GLU A 96 22.46 -17.66 -0.43
CA GLU A 96 23.07 -18.96 -0.66
C GLU A 96 22.51 -20.06 0.26
N ASP A 97 21.94 -19.69 1.40
CA ASP A 97 21.31 -20.63 2.34
C ASP A 97 19.95 -21.15 1.83
N LEU A 98 19.35 -20.47 0.84
CA LEU A 98 18.05 -20.85 0.29
C LEU A 98 18.16 -22.17 -0.47
N ASP A 99 17.20 -23.07 -0.25
CA ASP A 99 17.09 -24.27 -1.06
C ASP A 99 16.87 -23.91 -2.55
N ARG A 100 17.29 -24.80 -3.43
CA ARG A 100 17.28 -24.57 -4.88
C ARG A 100 15.88 -24.24 -5.40
N GLU A 101 14.85 -24.92 -4.92
CA GLU A 101 13.48 -24.72 -5.40
C GLU A 101 12.97 -23.33 -5.02
N THR A 102 13.15 -22.94 -3.76
CA THR A 102 12.80 -21.60 -3.26
C THR A 102 13.58 -20.51 -4.01
N ALA A 103 14.89 -20.66 -4.18
CA ALA A 103 15.73 -19.70 -4.88
C ALA A 103 15.32 -19.53 -6.36
N GLU A 104 15.02 -20.62 -7.06
CA GLU A 104 14.53 -20.57 -8.43
C GLU A 104 13.12 -19.94 -8.52
N GLN A 105 12.25 -20.20 -7.54
CA GLN A 105 10.92 -19.60 -7.49
C GLN A 105 10.98 -18.08 -7.35
N ILE A 106 11.80 -17.57 -6.44
CA ILE A 106 11.93 -16.11 -6.21
C ILE A 106 12.46 -15.42 -7.47
N GLN A 107 13.54 -15.92 -8.04
CA GLN A 107 14.17 -15.31 -9.21
C GLN A 107 13.23 -15.27 -10.42
N ARG A 108 12.53 -16.38 -10.71
CA ARG A 108 11.61 -16.44 -11.88
C ARG A 108 10.31 -15.70 -11.61
N SER A 109 9.63 -16.06 -10.52
CA SER A 109 8.24 -15.65 -10.31
C SER A 109 8.13 -14.27 -9.68
N TYR A 110 9.06 -13.87 -8.81
CA TYR A 110 8.92 -12.65 -8.01
C TYR A 110 9.75 -11.54 -8.62
N LEU A 111 11.05 -11.78 -8.81
CA LEU A 111 12.00 -10.77 -9.30
C LEU A 111 11.96 -10.63 -10.83
N GLY A 112 11.68 -11.73 -11.54
CA GLY A 112 11.84 -11.80 -13.00
C GLY A 112 13.28 -11.61 -13.46
N ARG A 113 14.24 -11.79 -12.55
CA ARG A 113 15.67 -11.56 -12.70
C ARG A 113 16.41 -12.51 -11.77
N THR A 114 17.66 -12.80 -12.07
CA THR A 114 18.52 -13.54 -11.15
C THR A 114 18.92 -12.67 -9.95
N PHE A 115 19.31 -13.31 -8.84
CA PHE A 115 19.83 -12.57 -7.69
C PHE A 115 21.07 -11.74 -8.04
N ALA A 116 21.93 -12.26 -8.92
CA ALA A 116 23.11 -11.54 -9.39
C ALA A 116 22.75 -10.27 -10.16
N GLN A 117 21.77 -10.34 -11.06
CA GLN A 117 21.29 -9.17 -11.81
C GLN A 117 20.68 -8.10 -10.88
N VAL A 118 19.85 -8.53 -9.92
CA VAL A 118 19.25 -7.61 -8.94
C VAL A 118 20.32 -6.99 -8.05
N TRP A 119 21.31 -7.76 -7.62
CA TRP A 119 22.44 -7.26 -6.84
C TRP A 119 23.26 -6.24 -7.63
N GLU A 120 23.56 -6.51 -8.91
CA GLU A 120 24.29 -5.57 -9.77
C GLU A 120 23.55 -4.23 -9.94
N GLU A 121 22.23 -4.27 -10.18
CA GLU A 121 21.41 -3.05 -10.24
C GLU A 121 21.44 -2.28 -8.92
N THR A 122 21.33 -3.01 -7.81
CA THR A 122 21.27 -2.44 -6.45
C THR A 122 22.62 -1.83 -6.04
N SER A 123 23.73 -2.53 -6.30
CA SER A 123 25.08 -2.04 -6.00
C SER A 123 25.44 -0.82 -6.84
N ARG A 124 25.05 -0.79 -8.12
CA ARG A 124 25.21 0.39 -8.98
C ARG A 124 24.38 1.58 -8.51
N TYR A 125 23.23 1.36 -7.90
CA TYR A 125 22.45 2.43 -7.27
C TYR A 125 23.15 2.94 -6.01
N LEU A 126 23.51 2.03 -5.09
CA LEU A 126 24.13 2.38 -3.81
C LEU A 126 25.51 3.02 -3.96
N SER A 127 26.32 2.62 -4.94
CA SER A 127 27.62 3.26 -5.20
C SER A 127 27.52 4.77 -5.48
N ARG A 128 26.34 5.24 -5.90
CA ARG A 128 26.05 6.66 -6.16
C ARG A 128 25.32 7.35 -5.01
N THR A 129 24.49 6.62 -4.27
CA THR A 129 23.56 7.20 -3.28
C THR A 129 23.97 6.94 -1.84
N ASP A 130 24.56 5.79 -1.55
CA ASP A 130 25.02 5.38 -0.22
C ASP A 130 26.16 4.34 -0.32
N PRO A 131 27.41 4.77 -0.57
CA PRO A 131 28.56 3.87 -0.68
C PRO A 131 28.86 3.10 0.61
N ALA A 132 28.51 3.65 1.78
CA ALA A 132 28.72 2.99 3.06
C ALA A 132 27.78 1.78 3.23
N ALA A 133 26.51 1.92 2.84
CA ALA A 133 25.58 0.79 2.80
C ALA A 133 26.02 -0.30 1.80
N LEU A 134 26.60 0.09 0.66
CA LEU A 134 27.18 -0.87 -0.29
C LEU A 134 28.29 -1.68 0.35
N GLN A 135 29.31 -1.02 0.91
CA GLN A 135 30.44 -1.71 1.55
C GLN A 135 29.95 -2.68 2.64
N ALA A 136 29.05 -2.22 3.51
CA ALA A 136 28.53 -3.06 4.57
C ALA A 136 27.76 -4.29 4.05
N ALA A 137 27.11 -4.19 2.89
CA ALA A 137 26.41 -5.31 2.27
C ALA A 137 27.35 -6.24 1.46
N GLU A 138 28.50 -5.77 1.01
CA GLU A 138 29.55 -6.62 0.45
C GLU A 138 30.21 -7.49 1.52
N GLU A 139 30.32 -6.98 2.76
CA GLU A 139 30.89 -7.68 3.92
C GLU A 139 29.88 -8.57 4.67
N ASP A 140 28.58 -8.31 4.55
CA ASP A 140 27.50 -9.01 5.27
C ASP A 140 26.48 -9.63 4.29
N PRO A 141 26.51 -10.97 4.06
CA PRO A 141 25.59 -11.68 3.17
C PRO A 141 24.12 -11.49 3.53
N ARG A 142 23.82 -11.24 4.81
CA ARG A 142 22.45 -11.04 5.29
C ARG A 142 21.92 -9.67 4.89
N ARG A 143 22.76 -8.63 4.96
CA ARG A 143 22.42 -7.29 4.46
C ARG A 143 22.24 -7.31 2.94
N ARG A 144 23.10 -8.04 2.23
CA ARG A 144 22.93 -8.24 0.78
C ARG A 144 21.58 -8.88 0.45
N MET A 145 21.21 -9.93 1.18
CA MET A 145 19.90 -10.58 1.04
C MET A 145 18.74 -9.59 1.28
N ALA A 146 18.79 -8.79 2.34
CA ALA A 146 17.78 -7.78 2.63
C ALA A 146 17.65 -6.78 1.46
N LEU A 147 18.77 -6.26 0.94
CA LEU A 147 18.77 -5.31 -0.17
C LEU A 147 18.20 -5.91 -1.46
N VAL A 148 18.55 -7.16 -1.79
CA VAL A 148 17.99 -7.88 -2.94
C VAL A 148 16.48 -8.08 -2.79
N PHE A 149 15.98 -8.35 -1.59
CA PHE A 149 14.55 -8.47 -1.35
C PHE A 149 13.84 -7.11 -1.37
N ARG A 150 14.45 -6.06 -0.81
CA ARG A 150 13.93 -4.68 -0.82
C ARG A 150 13.81 -4.13 -2.24
N TRP A 151 14.67 -4.57 -3.17
CA TRP A 151 14.52 -4.24 -4.59
C TRP A 151 13.13 -4.62 -5.13
N TYR A 152 12.54 -5.74 -4.69
CA TYR A 152 11.19 -6.15 -5.14
C TYR A 152 10.12 -5.11 -4.77
N PHE A 153 10.20 -4.52 -3.57
CA PHE A 153 9.27 -3.48 -3.12
C PHE A 153 9.39 -2.21 -4.00
N VAL A 154 10.63 -1.77 -4.24
CA VAL A 154 10.89 -0.61 -5.11
C VAL A 154 10.41 -0.88 -6.53
N HIS A 155 10.66 -2.08 -7.06
CA HIS A 155 10.23 -2.47 -8.39
C HIS A 155 8.70 -2.54 -8.50
N SER A 156 8.03 -3.20 -7.55
CA SER A 156 6.57 -3.32 -7.47
C SER A 156 5.85 -1.98 -7.36
N ALA A 157 6.41 -1.03 -6.60
CA ALA A 157 5.88 0.33 -6.52
C ALA A 157 6.04 1.09 -7.85
N ARG A 158 7.19 0.95 -8.53
CA ARG A 158 7.42 1.55 -9.86
C ARG A 158 6.49 0.97 -10.92
N LEU A 159 6.26 -0.35 -10.92
CA LEU A 159 5.32 -1.01 -11.82
C LEU A 159 3.90 -0.43 -11.65
N ALA A 160 3.46 -0.28 -10.40
CA ALA A 160 2.15 0.28 -10.07
C ALA A 160 2.01 1.74 -10.52
N ALA A 161 3.02 2.57 -10.23
CA ALA A 161 3.02 3.98 -10.61
C ALA A 161 3.03 4.16 -12.13
N ALA A 162 3.81 3.35 -12.86
CA ALA A 162 3.91 3.40 -14.32
C ALA A 162 2.72 2.73 -15.04
N GLY A 163 1.93 1.91 -14.35
CA GLY A 163 0.86 1.15 -15.00
C GLY A 163 1.39 0.05 -15.93
N SER A 164 2.54 -0.55 -15.59
CA SER A 164 3.20 -1.55 -16.43
C SER A 164 2.34 -2.81 -16.67
N THR A 165 2.14 -3.14 -17.95
CA THR A 165 1.40 -4.34 -18.37
C THR A 165 2.23 -5.63 -18.30
N GLU A 166 3.54 -5.55 -18.04
CA GLU A 166 4.42 -6.71 -17.99
C GLU A 166 4.17 -7.58 -16.75
N ARG A 167 3.97 -6.94 -15.59
CA ARG A 167 3.78 -7.62 -14.29
C ARG A 167 2.67 -6.95 -13.45
N PRO A 168 1.43 -6.89 -13.95
CA PRO A 168 0.33 -6.17 -13.30
C PRO A 168 -0.14 -6.80 -11.99
N LEU A 169 0.25 -8.05 -11.71
CA LEU A 169 -0.05 -8.76 -10.46
C LEU A 169 0.96 -8.44 -9.35
N ASP A 170 2.09 -7.82 -9.70
CA ASP A 170 3.17 -7.45 -8.76
C ASP A 170 3.03 -6.03 -8.21
N TYR A 171 1.94 -5.32 -8.53
CA TYR A 171 1.77 -3.94 -8.07
C TYR A 171 1.75 -3.86 -6.54
N GLN A 172 2.60 -2.98 -5.99
CA GLN A 172 2.50 -2.54 -4.61
C GLN A 172 1.58 -1.32 -4.56
N VAL A 173 0.39 -1.47 -3.98
CA VAL A 173 -0.58 -0.38 -3.83
C VAL A 173 -0.90 -0.22 -2.35
N ALA A 174 -0.40 0.84 -1.71
CA ALA A 174 -0.74 1.17 -0.33
C ALA A 174 -2.24 1.51 -0.24
N CYS A 175 -3.01 0.77 0.55
CA CYS A 175 -4.46 0.95 0.62
C CYS A 175 -5.02 0.35 1.91
N GLY A 176 -5.84 1.13 2.61
CA GLY A 176 -6.58 0.72 3.81
C GLY A 176 -8.05 0.41 3.53
N PRO A 177 -8.81 -0.06 4.54
CA PRO A 177 -10.18 -0.52 4.35
C PRO A 177 -11.15 0.64 4.08
N ALA A 178 -10.72 1.88 4.38
CA ALA A 178 -11.42 3.11 4.06
C ALA A 178 -11.78 3.23 2.57
N MET A 179 -10.93 2.71 1.66
CA MET A 179 -11.25 2.67 0.23
C MET A 179 -12.49 1.82 -0.04
N GLY A 180 -12.56 0.64 0.56
CA GLY A 180 -13.70 -0.26 0.40
C GLY A 180 -14.99 0.31 0.98
N ALA A 181 -14.89 0.97 2.14
CA ALA A 181 -16.03 1.64 2.76
C ALA A 181 -16.56 2.79 1.88
N LEU A 182 -15.64 3.59 1.28
CA LEU A 182 -16.02 4.62 0.31
C LEU A 182 -16.66 3.99 -0.94
N ASN A 183 -16.10 2.92 -1.50
CA ASN A 183 -16.67 2.27 -2.68
C ASN A 183 -18.09 1.74 -2.40
N SER A 184 -18.35 1.20 -1.21
CA SER A 184 -19.71 0.82 -0.79
C SER A 184 -20.67 2.01 -0.73
N LEU A 185 -20.20 3.16 -0.25
CA LEU A 185 -20.98 4.40 -0.20
C LEU A 185 -21.29 4.95 -1.61
N LEU A 186 -20.35 4.88 -2.54
CA LEU A 186 -20.47 5.43 -3.89
C LEU A 186 -21.19 4.51 -4.88
N LYS A 187 -21.48 3.27 -4.49
CA LYS A 187 -22.13 2.28 -5.36
C LYS A 187 -23.49 2.75 -5.87
N GLY A 188 -23.72 2.62 -7.18
CA GLY A 188 -24.93 3.07 -7.86
C GLY A 188 -24.99 4.58 -8.11
N THR A 189 -23.93 5.32 -7.78
CA THR A 189 -23.82 6.76 -8.08
C THR A 189 -22.86 6.99 -9.26
N GLU A 190 -22.86 8.20 -9.82
CA GLU A 190 -21.90 8.59 -10.87
C GLU A 190 -20.44 8.45 -10.43
N ARG A 191 -20.19 8.62 -9.12
CA ARG A 191 -18.88 8.48 -8.48
C ARG A 191 -18.45 7.02 -8.26
N GLU A 192 -19.25 6.04 -8.69
CA GLU A 192 -18.80 4.64 -8.74
C GLU A 192 -17.57 4.50 -9.66
N ASP A 193 -17.56 5.19 -10.81
CA ASP A 193 -16.37 5.30 -11.67
C ASP A 193 -15.38 6.31 -11.06
N TRP A 194 -14.12 5.90 -10.89
CA TRP A 194 -13.09 6.79 -10.35
C TRP A 194 -12.86 8.03 -11.20
N ARG A 195 -13.21 7.99 -12.49
CA ARG A 195 -13.10 9.14 -13.39
C ARG A 195 -14.02 10.30 -13.03
N ALA A 196 -15.06 10.05 -12.24
CA ALA A 196 -15.93 11.07 -11.67
C ALA A 196 -15.59 11.44 -10.22
N ARG A 197 -14.48 10.92 -9.67
CA ARG A 197 -14.05 11.20 -8.30
C ARG A 197 -13.00 12.30 -8.32
N HIS A 198 -13.37 13.47 -7.83
CA HIS A 198 -12.47 14.57 -7.52
C HIS A 198 -12.17 14.62 -6.01
N VAL A 199 -10.92 14.89 -5.64
CA VAL A 199 -10.47 14.84 -4.24
C VAL A 199 -11.20 15.84 -3.33
N ASP A 200 -11.49 17.03 -3.83
CA ASP A 200 -12.26 18.08 -3.15
C ASP A 200 -13.74 17.70 -3.00
N ASP A 201 -14.35 17.13 -4.04
CA ASP A 201 -15.73 16.62 -3.97
C ASP A 201 -15.90 15.49 -2.95
N LEU A 202 -14.89 14.61 -2.83
CA LEU A 202 -14.89 13.57 -1.81
C LEU A 202 -14.71 14.15 -0.41
N ALA A 203 -13.87 15.18 -0.24
CA ALA A 203 -13.72 15.86 1.03
C ALA A 203 -15.05 16.51 1.47
N GLU A 204 -15.72 17.21 0.56
CA GLU A 204 -17.03 17.82 0.82
C GLU A 204 -18.10 16.76 1.15
N LEU A 205 -18.15 15.66 0.39
CA LEU A 205 -19.06 14.54 0.66
C LEU A 205 -18.89 14.00 2.08
N LEU A 206 -17.65 13.76 2.50
CA LEU A 206 -17.33 13.21 3.81
C LEU A 206 -17.66 14.20 4.93
N MET A 207 -17.25 15.47 4.79
CA MET A 207 -17.42 16.49 5.81
C MET A 207 -18.88 16.91 5.98
N SER A 208 -19.57 17.25 4.88
CA SER A 208 -21.00 17.60 4.92
C SER A 208 -21.86 16.41 5.35
N GLY A 209 -21.48 15.19 4.96
CA GLY A 209 -22.11 13.97 5.45
C GLY A 209 -21.94 13.81 6.97
N ALA A 210 -20.72 13.97 7.49
CA ALA A 210 -20.43 13.83 8.91
C ALA A 210 -21.22 14.83 9.75
N ALA A 211 -21.31 16.09 9.30
CA ALA A 211 -22.12 17.11 9.97
C ALA A 211 -23.60 16.70 10.07
N ARG A 212 -24.18 16.11 9.01
CA ARG A 212 -25.56 15.60 9.01
C ARG A 212 -25.73 14.40 9.97
N VAL A 213 -24.77 13.49 9.99
CA VAL A 213 -24.77 12.35 10.93
C VAL A 213 -24.79 12.85 12.37
N LEU A 214 -23.88 13.76 12.73
CA LEU A 214 -23.81 14.33 14.08
C LEU A 214 -25.09 15.07 14.45
N GLN A 215 -25.61 15.93 13.57
CA GLN A 215 -26.83 16.67 13.81
C GLN A 215 -28.02 15.74 14.06
N THR A 216 -28.13 14.66 13.28
CA THR A 216 -29.20 13.67 13.43
C THR A 216 -29.09 12.95 14.77
N ARG A 217 -27.90 12.45 15.12
CA ARG A 217 -27.67 11.73 16.38
C ARG A 217 -27.88 12.61 17.61
N LEU A 218 -27.41 13.86 17.59
CA LEU A 218 -27.62 14.80 18.70
C LEU A 218 -29.11 15.13 18.90
N ARG A 219 -29.89 15.25 17.82
CA ARG A 219 -31.35 15.44 17.90
C ARG A 219 -32.08 14.23 18.46
N GLU A 220 -31.62 13.02 18.13
CA GLU A 220 -32.17 11.77 18.69
C GLU A 220 -31.91 11.70 20.19
N VAL A 221 -30.68 12.00 20.64
CA VAL A 221 -30.32 12.00 22.06
C VAL A 221 -31.07 13.09 22.83
N ALA A 222 -31.22 14.30 22.28
CA ALA A 222 -31.93 15.40 22.94
C ALA A 222 -33.45 15.19 23.07
N ARG A 223 -34.02 14.17 22.41
CA ARG A 223 -35.43 13.78 22.52
C ARG A 223 -35.68 12.68 23.55
N CYS A 224 -34.63 12.06 24.09
CA CYS A 224 -34.67 11.09 25.18
C CYS A 224 -34.50 11.81 26.52
#